data_AF-A0A1Q7SQP1-F1
#
_entry.id   AF-A0A1Q7SQP1-F1
#
_cell.length_a   1.000
_cell.length_b   1.000
_cell.length_c   1.000
_cell.angle_alpha   90.00
_cell.angle_beta   90.00
_cell.angle_gamma   90.00
#
_symmetry.space_group_name_H-M   'P 1'
#
loop_
_entity.id
_entity.type
_entity.pdbx_description
1 polymer ?
#
loop_
_entity_poly.entity_id
_entity_poly.type
_entity_poly.pdbx_seq_one_letter_code
_entity_poly.pdbx_strand_id
1 'polypeptide(L)'
;MVVEADFYRVRLRFKRLYADPMIFEDQKNAVRQFLKSPHLASNQVAIYQITDDISPSDNVGKSPDIAGTARYIHRGRVVRSEYLENANVTLEYADFGSGLSPDDHQRLWKRQKWGRMNFDLEEFHHEHLKIEMPAVPELYEMLRSRADPTTLVDVELPELSDNFFRSAVGYLEIRLKQLAELEHQMIDIYVARDLLPEEKAALEKRLTRPSTQSTIYIMLSKSEGTAHL
;
A
#
# COMPACT_ATOMS: atom_id res chain seq x y z
N MET A 1 -7.29 1.06 20.13
CA MET A 1 -7.44 2.48 19.76
C MET A 1 -8.35 2.60 18.55
N VAL A 2 -9.11 3.69 18.41
CA VAL A 2 -9.89 3.94 17.18
C VAL A 2 -9.04 4.80 16.25
N VAL A 3 -8.85 4.34 15.02
CA VAL A 3 -8.17 5.07 13.95
C VAL A 3 -9.20 5.48 12.92
N GLU A 4 -9.17 6.74 12.52
CA GLU A 4 -9.97 7.24 11.40
C GLU A 4 -9.16 7.09 10.10
N ALA A 5 -9.83 6.63 9.05
CA ALA A 5 -9.20 6.40 7.75
C ALA A 5 -10.17 6.77 6.62
N ASP A 6 -9.65 7.44 5.61
CA ASP A 6 -10.37 7.78 4.39
C ASP A 6 -9.92 6.87 3.25
N PHE A 7 -10.86 6.13 2.67
CA PHE A 7 -10.63 5.19 1.59
C PHE A 7 -11.04 5.82 0.28
N TYR A 8 -10.22 5.60 -0.74
CA TYR A 8 -10.41 6.16 -2.06
C TYR A 8 -10.26 5.09 -3.12
N ARG A 9 -11.16 5.14 -4.11
CA ARG A 9 -11.02 4.44 -5.38
C ARG A 9 -11.07 5.45 -6.50
N VAL A 10 -10.04 5.47 -7.33
CA VAL A 10 -9.97 6.35 -8.51
C VAL A 10 -9.81 5.54 -9.77
N ARG A 11 -10.56 5.91 -10.81
CA ARG A 11 -10.43 5.34 -12.16
C ARG A 11 -9.95 6.42 -13.12
N LEU A 12 -8.78 6.17 -13.70
CA LEU A 12 -8.06 7.10 -14.57
C LEU A 12 -8.09 6.55 -15.99
N ARG A 13 -8.62 7.31 -16.95
CA ARG A 13 -8.62 6.95 -18.36
C ARG A 13 -7.53 7.68 -19.11
N PHE A 14 -6.58 6.93 -19.63
CA PHE A 14 -5.50 7.46 -20.46
C PHE A 14 -5.85 7.25 -21.93
N LYS A 15 -5.93 8.34 -22.70
CA LYS A 15 -6.06 8.23 -24.16
C LYS A 15 -4.88 7.45 -24.76
N ARG A 16 -3.68 7.64 -24.23
CA ARG A 16 -2.46 6.89 -24.58
C ARG A 16 -1.65 6.62 -23.32
N LEU A 17 -1.66 5.38 -22.85
CA LEU A 17 -0.87 4.91 -21.70
C LEU A 17 0.39 4.22 -22.21
N TYR A 18 1.56 4.62 -21.73
CA TYR A 18 2.84 3.99 -22.05
C TYR A 18 3.66 3.86 -20.77
N ALA A 19 4.74 3.07 -20.80
CA ALA A 19 5.57 2.77 -19.65
C ALA A 19 6.42 3.97 -19.17
N ASP A 20 5.77 5.06 -18.76
CA ASP A 20 6.41 6.19 -18.08
C ASP A 20 6.80 5.77 -16.65
N PRO A 21 8.09 5.90 -16.29
CA PRO A 21 8.59 5.51 -14.98
C PRO A 21 7.88 6.21 -13.81
N MET A 22 7.29 7.39 -14.02
CA MET A 22 6.50 8.07 -12.98
C MET A 22 5.22 7.31 -12.56
N ILE A 23 4.73 6.38 -13.38
CA ILE A 23 3.62 5.49 -13.02
C ILE A 23 4.15 4.10 -12.64
N PHE A 24 5.12 3.57 -13.39
CA PHE A 24 5.43 2.13 -13.36
C PHE A 24 6.74 1.73 -12.65
N GLU A 25 7.63 2.67 -12.28
CA GLU A 25 8.92 2.33 -11.61
C GLU A 25 8.71 1.86 -10.16
N ASP A 26 7.69 2.39 -9.48
CA ASP A 26 7.36 2.07 -8.08
C ASP A 26 5.84 1.99 -7.92
N GLN A 27 5.26 0.97 -8.56
CA GLN A 27 3.81 0.79 -8.66
C GLN A 27 3.11 0.79 -7.31
N LYS A 28 3.68 0.10 -6.31
CA LYS A 28 3.14 0.02 -4.94
C LYS A 28 3.02 1.37 -4.23
N ASN A 29 3.81 2.37 -4.64
CA ASN A 29 3.77 3.71 -4.03
C ASN A 29 3.33 4.81 -5.00
N ALA A 30 2.77 4.44 -6.15
CA ALA A 30 2.41 5.34 -7.23
C ALA A 30 1.47 6.46 -6.75
N VAL A 31 0.40 6.13 -6.01
CA VAL A 31 -0.54 7.09 -5.43
C VAL A 31 0.18 8.06 -4.50
N ARG A 32 1.03 7.54 -3.61
CA ARG A 32 1.80 8.37 -2.69
C ARG A 32 2.70 9.34 -3.47
N GLN A 33 3.38 8.87 -4.51
CA GLN A 33 4.21 9.71 -5.35
C GLN A 33 3.41 10.77 -6.12
N PHE A 34 2.22 10.42 -6.59
CA PHE A 34 1.31 11.35 -7.27
C PHE A 34 0.79 12.44 -6.31
N LEU A 35 0.37 12.03 -5.11
CA LEU A 35 -0.18 12.91 -4.09
C LEU A 35 0.89 13.67 -3.30
N LYS A 36 2.19 13.39 -3.49
CA LYS A 36 3.31 14.14 -2.91
C LYS A 36 3.20 15.62 -3.31
N SER A 37 2.54 16.38 -2.45
CA SER A 37 2.59 17.83 -2.40
C SER A 37 3.89 18.25 -1.70
N PRO A 38 4.53 19.36 -2.10
CA PRO A 38 5.67 19.93 -1.36
C PRO A 38 5.34 20.28 0.11
N HIS A 39 4.06 20.20 0.50
CA HIS A 39 3.59 20.45 1.87
C HIS A 39 3.39 19.17 2.72
N LEU A 40 3.56 17.96 2.17
CA LEU A 40 3.50 16.72 2.94
C LEU A 40 4.86 16.45 3.58
N ALA A 41 4.91 16.42 4.91
CA ALA A 41 6.12 16.07 5.65
C ALA A 41 6.56 14.65 5.27
N SER A 42 7.82 14.48 4.85
CA SER A 42 8.32 13.20 4.30
C SER A 42 8.30 12.02 5.27
N ASN A 43 8.08 12.26 6.57
CA ASN A 43 8.26 11.27 7.62
C ASN A 43 6.94 10.63 8.09
N GLN A 44 5.78 11.07 7.58
CA GLN A 44 4.49 10.47 7.89
C GLN A 44 3.99 9.68 6.69
N VAL A 45 4.27 8.38 6.68
CA VAL A 45 3.65 7.46 5.73
C VAL A 45 2.21 7.21 6.21
N ALA A 46 1.31 8.13 5.88
CA ALA A 46 -0.12 8.05 6.23
C ALA A 46 -0.97 7.50 5.07
N ILE A 47 -0.50 7.60 3.83
CA ILE A 47 -1.19 7.07 2.66
C ILE A 47 -0.67 5.66 2.35
N TYR A 48 -1.56 4.69 2.36
CA TYR A 48 -1.30 3.30 2.00
C TYR A 48 -2.05 2.94 0.72
N GLN A 49 -1.33 2.45 -0.29
CA GLN A 49 -1.95 1.98 -1.53
C GLN A 49 -2.27 0.49 -1.41
N ILE A 50 -3.51 0.15 -1.72
CA ILE A 50 -4.05 -1.23 -1.69
C ILE A 50 -3.73 -1.93 -3.01
N THR A 51 -3.77 -1.20 -4.12
CA THR A 51 -3.42 -1.72 -5.44
C THR A 51 -1.91 -1.94 -5.54
N ASP A 52 -1.43 -3.18 -5.38
CA ASP A 52 0.02 -3.46 -5.42
C ASP A 52 0.59 -3.47 -6.86
N ASP A 53 -0.21 -3.91 -7.84
CA ASP A 53 0.16 -3.94 -9.26
C ASP A 53 -0.86 -3.15 -10.11
N ILE A 54 -0.33 -2.22 -10.91
CA ILE A 54 -1.10 -1.37 -11.82
C ILE A 54 -1.25 -2.11 -13.14
N SER A 55 -2.29 -2.94 -13.20
CA SER A 55 -2.71 -3.64 -14.41
C SER A 55 -3.73 -2.81 -15.20
N PRO A 56 -3.39 -2.27 -16.38
CA PRO A 56 -4.32 -1.48 -17.18
C PRO A 56 -5.43 -2.35 -17.77
N SER A 57 -6.62 -1.78 -17.93
CA SER A 57 -7.76 -2.42 -18.59
C SER A 57 -8.32 -1.55 -19.72
N ASP A 58 -9.04 -2.13 -20.68
CA ASP A 58 -9.83 -1.39 -21.65
C ASP A 58 -11.18 -0.94 -21.05
N ASN A 59 -12.05 -0.36 -21.87
CA ASN A 59 -13.37 0.12 -21.42
C ASN A 59 -14.35 -1.00 -21.03
N VAL A 60 -14.05 -2.26 -21.35
CA VAL A 60 -14.87 -3.43 -20.99
C VAL A 60 -14.20 -4.29 -19.91
N GLY A 61 -13.09 -3.82 -19.32
CA GLY A 61 -12.40 -4.48 -18.21
C GLY A 61 -11.42 -5.58 -18.62
N LYS A 62 -11.03 -5.67 -19.91
CA LYS A 62 -10.05 -6.65 -20.40
C LYS A 62 -8.66 -6.03 -20.51
N SER A 63 -7.63 -6.86 -20.63
CA SER A 63 -6.28 -6.38 -20.96
C SER A 63 -6.32 -5.65 -22.31
N PRO A 64 -5.86 -4.39 -22.40
CA PRO A 64 -5.86 -3.63 -23.64
C PRO A 64 -4.76 -4.13 -24.59
N ASP A 65 -5.04 -4.03 -25.89
CA ASP A 65 -4.05 -4.32 -26.94
C ASP A 65 -3.09 -3.16 -27.18
N ILE A 66 -1.90 -3.48 -27.68
CA ILE A 66 -0.93 -2.49 -28.13
C ILE A 66 -1.46 -1.77 -29.37
N ALA A 67 -1.60 -0.45 -29.27
CA ALA A 67 -2.16 0.39 -30.34
C ALA A 67 -1.10 1.15 -31.15
N GLY A 68 0.14 1.23 -30.67
CA GLY A 68 1.22 1.91 -31.38
C GLY A 68 2.44 2.19 -30.51
N THR A 69 3.26 3.16 -30.92
CA THR A 69 4.46 3.57 -30.17
C THR A 69 4.44 5.06 -29.82
N ALA A 70 4.89 5.38 -28.62
CA ALA A 70 5.02 6.72 -28.08
C ALA A 70 6.48 7.02 -27.70
N ARG A 71 6.83 8.31 -27.71
CA ARG A 71 8.16 8.79 -27.31
C ARG A 71 8.05 9.55 -26.00
N TYR A 72 8.92 9.26 -25.05
CA TYR A 72 9.07 10.02 -23.82
C TYR A 72 10.55 10.20 -23.47
N ILE A 73 10.87 11.01 -22.45
CA ILE A 73 12.25 11.20 -22.00
C ILE A 73 12.39 10.57 -20.62
N HIS A 74 13.37 9.69 -20.47
CA HIS A 74 13.76 9.09 -19.20
C HIS A 74 15.24 9.31 -18.94
N ARG A 75 15.58 9.83 -17.75
CA ARG A 75 16.97 10.11 -17.34
C ARG A 75 17.78 10.84 -18.44
N GLY A 76 17.14 11.82 -19.09
CA GLY A 76 17.73 12.65 -20.15
C GLY A 76 17.79 12.01 -21.55
N ARG A 77 17.34 10.77 -21.74
CA ARG A 77 17.35 10.06 -23.03
C ARG A 77 15.95 9.91 -23.60
N VAL A 78 15.81 10.02 -24.92
CA VAL A 78 14.54 9.73 -25.60
C VAL A 78 14.34 8.22 -25.67
N VAL A 79 13.24 7.74 -25.08
CA VAL A 79 12.81 6.33 -25.11
C VAL A 79 11.59 6.21 -26.02
N ARG A 80 11.52 5.11 -26.76
CA ARG A 80 10.31 4.68 -27.50
C ARG A 80 9.71 3.49 -26.77
N SER A 81 8.42 3.54 -26.51
CA SER A 81 7.68 2.48 -25.83
C SER A 81 6.35 2.28 -26.53
N GLU A 82 5.86 1.05 -26.53
CA GLU A 82 4.51 0.73 -26.96
C GLU A 82 3.50 1.47 -26.07
N TYR A 83 2.35 1.85 -26.66
CA TYR A 83 1.26 2.44 -25.91
C TYR A 83 -0.06 1.71 -26.13
N LEU A 84 -0.88 1.76 -25.09
CA LEU A 84 -2.25 1.27 -25.03
C LEU A 84 -3.18 2.47 -25.27
N GLU A 85 -4.19 2.31 -26.14
CA GLU A 85 -5.15 3.38 -26.42
C GLU A 85 -6.41 3.23 -25.56
N ASN A 86 -6.90 4.34 -25.00
CA ASN A 86 -8.08 4.36 -24.13
C ASN A 86 -8.00 3.34 -22.97
N ALA A 87 -6.84 3.26 -22.33
CA ALA A 87 -6.60 2.36 -21.22
C ALA A 87 -7.02 3.00 -19.89
N ASN A 88 -7.60 2.20 -19.01
CA ASN A 88 -8.04 2.55 -17.68
C ASN A 88 -7.07 1.99 -16.65
N VAL A 89 -6.79 2.79 -15.63
CA VAL A 89 -6.05 2.38 -14.44
C VAL A 89 -6.93 2.67 -13.24
N THR A 90 -7.19 1.64 -12.43
CA THR A 90 -7.90 1.79 -11.16
C THR A 90 -6.90 1.71 -10.01
N LEU A 91 -6.97 2.67 -9.10
CA LEU A 91 -6.14 2.70 -7.90
C LEU A 91 -7.03 2.79 -6.67
N GLU A 92 -6.76 1.93 -5.71
CA GLU A 92 -7.38 1.91 -4.39
C GLU A 92 -6.32 2.22 -3.34
N TYR A 93 -6.65 3.10 -2.42
CA TYR A 93 -5.74 3.52 -1.36
C TYR A 93 -6.50 4.08 -0.16
N ALA A 94 -5.85 4.08 0.99
CA ALA A 94 -6.36 4.62 2.25
C ALA A 94 -5.44 5.73 2.76
N ASP A 95 -6.03 6.76 3.34
CA ASP A 95 -5.33 7.81 4.07
C ASP A 95 -5.66 7.71 5.56
N PHE A 96 -4.63 7.46 6.37
CA PHE A 96 -4.69 7.34 7.83
C PHE A 96 -4.26 8.65 8.53
N GLY A 97 -4.61 9.80 7.94
CA GLY A 97 -4.37 11.12 8.52
C GLY A 97 -3.10 11.80 7.98
N SER A 98 -2.97 11.89 6.66
CA SER A 98 -1.92 12.68 5.99
C SER A 98 -2.07 14.19 6.17
N GLY A 99 -3.24 14.63 6.64
CA GLY A 99 -3.65 16.03 6.72
C GLY A 99 -4.32 16.55 5.46
N LEU A 100 -4.45 15.74 4.41
CA LEU A 100 -5.27 16.06 3.24
C LEU A 100 -6.74 15.75 3.53
N SER A 101 -7.61 16.69 3.21
CA SER A 101 -9.06 16.44 3.20
C SER A 101 -9.49 15.66 1.95
N PRO A 102 -10.66 15.01 1.94
CA PRO A 102 -11.21 14.40 0.72
C PRO A 102 -11.28 15.36 -0.48
N ASP A 103 -11.56 16.64 -0.22
CA ASP A 103 -11.56 17.69 -1.25
C ASP A 103 -10.15 17.97 -1.79
N ASP A 104 -9.11 17.90 -0.94
CA ASP A 104 -7.72 18.03 -1.39
C ASP A 104 -7.33 16.86 -2.29
N HIS A 105 -7.67 15.64 -1.91
CA HIS A 105 -7.47 14.45 -2.74
C HIS A 105 -8.14 14.63 -4.10
N GLN A 106 -9.42 14.98 -4.11
CA GLN A 106 -10.17 15.17 -5.35
C GLN A 106 -9.55 16.27 -6.22
N ARG A 107 -9.15 17.39 -5.62
CA ARG A 107 -8.49 18.52 -6.31
C ARG A 107 -7.15 18.12 -6.93
N LEU A 108 -6.36 17.29 -6.25
CA LEU A 108 -5.09 16.79 -6.76
C LEU A 108 -5.31 15.87 -7.97
N TRP A 109 -6.25 14.92 -7.89
CA TRP A 109 -6.59 14.04 -9.02
C TRP A 109 -7.20 14.79 -10.20
N LYS A 110 -7.99 15.83 -9.95
CA LYS A 110 -8.54 16.72 -10.99
C LYS A 110 -7.50 17.51 -11.77
N ARG A 111 -6.21 17.49 -11.38
CA ARG A 111 -5.12 18.01 -12.22
C ARG A 111 -4.90 17.19 -13.50
N GLN A 112 -5.41 15.95 -13.54
CA GLN A 112 -5.51 15.14 -14.77
C GLN A 112 -4.19 14.93 -15.51
N LYS A 113 -3.08 14.98 -14.76
CA LYS A 113 -1.73 14.85 -15.30
C LYS A 113 -0.84 14.09 -14.32
N TRP A 114 -0.30 12.96 -14.77
CA TRP A 114 0.65 12.15 -14.04
C TRP A 114 1.95 12.07 -14.84
N GLY A 115 3.01 12.70 -14.32
CA GLY A 115 4.26 12.84 -15.07
C GLY A 115 4.01 13.59 -16.38
N ARG A 116 4.20 12.91 -17.51
CA ARG A 116 3.97 13.46 -18.86
C ARG A 116 2.64 13.04 -19.47
N MET A 117 1.90 12.15 -18.82
CA MET A 117 0.65 11.62 -19.33
C MET A 117 -0.53 12.41 -18.81
N ASN A 118 -1.46 12.72 -19.72
CA ASN A 118 -2.75 13.26 -19.36
C ASN A 118 -3.74 12.10 -19.23
N PHE A 119 -4.66 12.21 -18.28
CA PHE A 119 -5.74 11.26 -18.07
C PHE A 119 -7.05 11.99 -17.79
N ASP A 120 -8.17 11.37 -18.12
CA ASP A 120 -9.48 11.79 -17.65
C ASP A 120 -9.75 11.07 -16.31
N LEU A 121 -10.19 11.83 -15.30
CA LEU A 121 -10.64 11.24 -14.04
C LEU A 121 -12.10 10.79 -14.23
N GLU A 122 -12.31 9.50 -14.46
CA GLU A 122 -13.64 8.95 -14.70
C GLU A 122 -14.42 8.68 -13.41
N GLU A 123 -13.71 8.24 -12.37
CA GLU A 123 -14.32 7.87 -11.10
C GLU A 123 -13.45 8.38 -9.95
N PHE A 124 -14.11 8.96 -8.95
CA PHE A 124 -13.53 9.30 -7.66
C PHE A 124 -14.55 8.93 -6.59
N HIS A 125 -14.30 7.81 -5.92
CA HIS A 125 -15.08 7.35 -4.79
C HIS A 125 -14.30 7.59 -3.50
N HIS A 126 -15.02 8.00 -2.46
CA HIS A 126 -14.49 8.25 -1.12
C HIS A 126 -15.42 7.63 -0.07
N GLU A 127 -14.84 6.95 0.90
CA GLU A 127 -15.53 6.39 2.06
C GLU A 127 -14.72 6.64 3.32
N HIS A 128 -15.35 7.16 4.37
CA HIS A 128 -14.71 7.41 5.66
C HIS A 128 -15.05 6.29 6.65
N LEU A 129 -14.05 5.75 7.32
CA LEU A 129 -14.20 4.65 8.26
C LEU A 129 -13.52 4.91 9.60
N LYS A 130 -14.11 4.33 10.64
CA LYS A 130 -13.54 4.22 11.99
C LYS A 130 -13.18 2.77 12.23
N ILE A 131 -11.89 2.50 12.39
CA ILE A 131 -11.36 1.15 12.53
C ILE A 131 -10.82 0.97 13.95
N GLU A 132 -11.28 -0.05 14.64
CA GLU A 132 -10.69 -0.46 15.90
C GLU A 132 -9.37 -1.18 15.64
N MET A 133 -8.27 -0.53 16.03
CA MET A 133 -6.92 -1.00 15.77
C MET A 133 -6.15 -1.21 17.08
N PRO A 134 -5.18 -2.15 17.12
CA PRO A 134 -4.23 -2.22 18.22
C PRO A 134 -3.49 -0.90 18.38
N ALA A 135 -3.19 -0.48 19.61
CA ALA A 135 -2.32 0.66 19.82
C ALA A 135 -0.89 0.31 19.37
N VAL A 136 -0.42 0.92 18.28
CA VAL A 136 0.87 0.54 17.65
C VAL A 136 2.05 0.64 18.63
N PRO A 137 2.23 1.71 19.43
CA PRO A 137 3.34 1.80 20.36
C PRO A 137 3.30 0.71 21.44
N GLU A 138 2.11 0.41 21.98
CA GLU A 138 1.94 -0.64 22.98
C GLU A 138 2.23 -2.03 22.39
N LEU A 139 1.75 -2.29 21.17
CA LEU A 139 2.00 -3.53 20.45
C LEU A 139 3.50 -3.72 20.17
N TYR A 140 4.21 -2.65 19.78
CA TYR A 140 5.65 -2.68 19.59
C TYR A 140 6.41 -2.96 20.90
N GLU A 141 6.05 -2.30 22.00
CA GLU A 141 6.64 -2.58 23.31
C GLU A 141 6.37 -4.02 23.80
N MET A 142 5.20 -4.58 23.52
CA MET A 142 4.91 -5.99 23.79
C MET A 142 5.79 -6.94 22.97
N LEU A 143 6.01 -6.65 21.69
CA LEU A 143 6.93 -7.41 20.84
C LEU A 143 8.35 -7.35 21.39
N ARG A 144 8.83 -6.16 21.75
CA ARG A 144 10.18 -5.91 22.25
C ARG A 144 10.44 -6.55 23.61
N SER A 145 9.50 -6.43 24.55
CA SER A 145 9.63 -6.98 25.91
C SER A 145 9.63 -8.51 25.95
N ARG A 146 9.02 -9.14 24.95
CA ARG A 146 8.96 -10.60 24.81
C ARG A 146 10.02 -11.16 23.85
N ALA A 147 10.93 -10.32 23.34
CA ALA A 147 11.80 -10.63 22.20
C ALA A 147 12.91 -11.64 22.53
N ASP A 148 12.60 -12.94 22.36
CA ASP A 148 13.55 -13.86 21.74
C ASP A 148 13.45 -13.71 20.21
N PRO A 149 14.47 -14.09 19.42
CA PRO A 149 14.54 -13.88 17.96
C PRO A 149 13.41 -14.52 17.13
N THR A 150 12.47 -15.20 17.77
CA THR A 150 11.36 -15.94 17.16
C THR A 150 10.01 -15.61 17.79
N THR A 151 9.91 -14.53 18.58
CA THR A 151 8.67 -14.16 19.26
C THR A 151 7.59 -13.81 18.25
N LEU A 152 6.57 -14.66 18.21
CA LEU A 152 5.37 -14.52 17.40
C LEU A 152 4.28 -13.89 18.26
N VAL A 153 3.71 -12.77 17.81
CA VAL A 153 2.50 -12.18 18.39
C VAL A 153 1.39 -12.30 17.37
N ASP A 154 0.27 -12.89 17.79
CA ASP A 154 -0.96 -12.90 17.01
C ASP A 154 -1.88 -11.76 17.45
N VAL A 155 -2.41 -11.03 16.48
CA VAL A 155 -3.36 -9.95 16.68
C VAL A 155 -4.58 -10.22 15.85
N GLU A 156 -5.75 -10.18 16.47
CA GLU A 156 -7.03 -10.28 15.77
C GLU A 156 -7.52 -8.88 15.44
N LEU A 157 -7.70 -8.61 14.14
CA LEU A 157 -8.31 -7.37 13.67
C LEU A 157 -9.83 -7.52 13.63
N PRO A 158 -10.60 -6.42 13.69
CA PRO A 158 -12.05 -6.47 13.50
C PRO A 158 -12.39 -7.09 12.14
N GLU A 159 -13.59 -7.67 12.05
CA GLU A 159 -14.13 -8.15 10.77
C GLU A 159 -14.34 -6.94 9.84
N LEU A 160 -13.53 -6.89 8.79
CA LEU A 160 -13.53 -5.84 7.77
C LEU A 160 -13.68 -6.48 6.40
N SER A 161 -14.21 -5.73 5.42
CA SER A 161 -14.14 -6.14 4.02
C SER A 161 -12.68 -6.27 3.58
N ASP A 162 -12.42 -7.05 2.52
CA ASP A 162 -11.04 -7.40 2.13
C ASP A 162 -10.13 -6.18 1.90
N ASN A 163 -10.62 -5.15 1.23
CA ASN A 163 -9.85 -3.94 0.93
C ASN A 163 -9.53 -3.13 2.20
N PHE A 164 -10.49 -3.03 3.13
CA PHE A 164 -10.29 -2.34 4.40
C PHE A 164 -9.36 -3.12 5.31
N PHE A 165 -9.48 -4.45 5.33
CA PHE A 165 -8.56 -5.32 6.05
C PHE A 165 -7.12 -5.14 5.53
N ARG A 166 -6.89 -5.22 4.21
CA ARG A 166 -5.54 -5.05 3.64
C ARG A 166 -4.93 -3.69 4.01
N SER A 167 -5.75 -2.64 4.02
CA SER A 167 -5.30 -1.29 4.43
C SER A 167 -4.95 -1.20 5.90
N ALA A 168 -5.75 -1.82 6.77
CA ALA A 168 -5.48 -1.89 8.20
C ALA A 168 -4.16 -2.62 8.47
N VAL A 169 -3.92 -3.75 7.79
CA VAL A 169 -2.63 -4.47 7.88
C VAL A 169 -1.47 -3.61 7.39
N GLY A 170 -1.63 -2.96 6.22
CA GLY A 170 -0.62 -2.07 5.66
C GLY A 170 -0.25 -0.90 6.58
N TYR A 171 -1.25 -0.30 7.23
CA TYR A 171 -1.05 0.74 8.25
C TYR A 171 -0.21 0.22 9.43
N LEU A 172 -0.56 -0.95 9.97
CA LEU A 172 0.20 -1.56 11.07
C LEU A 172 1.63 -1.89 10.64
N GLU A 173 1.81 -2.49 9.47
CA GLU A 173 3.11 -2.83 8.91
C GLU A 173 4.02 -1.61 8.83
N ILE A 174 3.55 -0.53 8.22
CA ILE A 174 4.32 0.70 8.05
C ILE A 174 4.71 1.29 9.41
N ARG A 175 3.75 1.42 10.34
CA ARG A 175 4.00 2.06 11.63
C ARG A 175 4.90 1.22 12.54
N LEU A 176 4.74 -0.10 12.54
CA LEU A 176 5.60 -1.01 13.29
C LEU A 176 7.02 -1.02 12.71
N LYS A 177 7.18 -1.04 11.39
CA LYS A 177 8.50 -0.93 10.73
C LYS A 177 9.19 0.39 11.08
N GLN A 178 8.47 1.52 11.06
CA GLN A 178 9.01 2.81 11.48
C GLN A 178 9.56 2.79 12.92
N LEU A 179 8.87 2.14 13.85
CA LEU A 179 9.35 1.99 15.23
C LEU A 179 10.55 1.04 15.32
N ALA A 180 10.50 -0.09 14.62
CA ALA A 180 11.57 -1.09 14.59
C ALA A 180 12.89 -0.55 13.99
N GLU A 181 12.79 0.26 12.92
CA GLU A 181 13.94 0.89 12.26
C GLU A 181 14.70 1.82 13.22
N LEU A 182 14.01 2.51 14.13
CA LEU A 182 14.64 3.37 15.15
C LEU A 182 15.53 2.58 16.12
N GLU A 183 15.28 1.28 16.27
CA GLU A 183 16.02 0.38 17.17
C GLU A 183 16.85 -0.68 16.43
N HIS A 184 17.04 -0.54 15.11
CA HIS A 184 17.76 -1.51 14.25
C HIS A 184 17.15 -2.94 14.32
N GLN A 185 15.83 -3.00 14.32
CA GLN A 185 15.06 -4.25 14.28
C GLN A 185 14.25 -4.32 12.99
N MET A 186 13.80 -5.53 12.65
CA MET A 186 12.94 -5.79 11.50
C MET A 186 11.61 -6.38 11.98
N ILE A 187 10.53 -5.97 11.31
CA ILE A 187 9.18 -6.47 11.55
C ILE A 187 8.72 -7.22 10.30
N ASP A 188 8.32 -8.47 10.49
CA ASP A 188 7.63 -9.29 9.50
C ASP A 188 6.17 -9.46 9.93
N ILE A 189 5.24 -9.22 9.00
CA ILE A 189 3.81 -9.41 9.22
C ILE A 189 3.27 -10.43 8.22
N TYR A 190 2.57 -11.44 8.74
CA TYR A 190 1.88 -12.44 7.94
C TYR A 190 0.38 -12.38 8.21
N VAL A 191 -0.41 -12.48 7.15
CA VAL A 191 -1.88 -12.44 7.22
C VAL A 191 -2.41 -13.88 7.15
N ALA A 192 -3.19 -14.31 8.16
CA ALA A 192 -3.62 -15.70 8.27
C ALA A 192 -4.38 -16.23 7.04
N ARG A 193 -5.17 -15.37 6.37
CA ARG A 193 -5.92 -15.70 5.16
C ARG A 193 -5.09 -15.75 3.88
N ASP A 194 -3.89 -15.16 3.87
CA ASP A 194 -2.99 -15.15 2.71
C ASP A 194 -1.94 -16.29 2.79
N LEU A 195 -1.85 -16.98 3.93
CA LEU A 195 -0.90 -18.07 4.16
C LEU A 195 -1.38 -19.40 3.58
N LEU A 196 -0.42 -20.23 3.15
CA LEU A 196 -0.69 -21.62 2.82
C LEU A 196 -1.09 -22.41 4.09
N PRO A 197 -1.90 -23.48 3.98
CA PRO A 197 -2.33 -24.26 5.13
C PRO A 197 -1.17 -24.77 5.99
N GLU A 198 -0.05 -25.16 5.37
CA GLU A 198 1.14 -25.67 6.07
C GLU A 198 1.87 -24.57 6.84
N GLU A 199 2.00 -23.38 6.26
CA GLU A 199 2.61 -22.20 6.89
C GLU A 199 1.77 -21.73 8.07
N LYS A 200 0.45 -21.66 7.86
CA LYS A 200 -0.52 -21.34 8.91
C LYS A 200 -0.40 -22.33 10.08
N ALA A 201 -0.40 -23.63 9.80
CA ALA A 201 -0.28 -24.66 10.83
C ALA A 201 1.08 -24.59 11.57
N ALA A 202 2.16 -24.21 10.89
CA ALA A 202 3.47 -24.03 11.52
C ALA A 202 3.50 -22.83 12.49
N LEU A 203 2.82 -21.73 12.14
CA LEU A 203 2.68 -20.56 13.00
C LEU A 203 1.73 -20.83 14.17
N GLU A 204 0.58 -21.46 13.92
CA GLU A 204 -0.41 -21.80 14.95
C GLU A 204 0.14 -22.76 16.02
N LYS A 205 1.10 -23.63 15.68
CA LYS A 205 1.80 -24.49 16.68
C LYS A 205 2.51 -23.70 17.77
N ARG A 206 2.85 -22.42 17.52
CA ARG A 206 3.48 -21.53 18.50
C ARG A 206 2.47 -20.71 19.30
N LEU A 207 1.19 -20.80 18.96
CA LEU A 207 0.11 -20.06 19.59
C LEU A 207 -0.62 -20.92 20.61
N THR A 208 -1.24 -20.24 21.57
CA THR A 208 -2.09 -20.88 22.59
C THR A 208 -3.57 -20.91 22.20
N ARG A 209 -3.94 -20.29 21.07
CA ARG A 209 -5.32 -20.21 20.55
C ARG A 209 -5.37 -20.40 19.03
N PRO A 210 -6.47 -20.94 18.49
CA PRO A 210 -6.67 -21.04 17.04
C PRO A 210 -6.82 -19.64 16.41
N SER A 211 -6.33 -19.47 15.18
CA SER A 211 -6.45 -18.21 14.46
C SER A 211 -7.71 -18.12 13.60
N THR A 212 -8.20 -16.91 13.42
CA THR A 212 -9.31 -16.57 12.52
C THR A 212 -8.79 -16.01 11.20
N GLN A 213 -9.68 -15.79 10.23
CA GLN A 213 -9.29 -15.18 8.94
C GLN A 213 -8.82 -13.72 9.11
N SER A 214 -9.22 -13.06 10.19
CA SER A 214 -8.82 -11.69 10.54
C SER A 214 -7.55 -11.62 11.38
N THR A 215 -6.91 -12.76 11.65
CA THR A 215 -5.68 -12.81 12.44
C THR A 215 -4.48 -12.39 11.58
N ILE A 216 -3.65 -11.52 12.15
CA ILE A 216 -2.31 -11.23 11.66
C ILE A 216 -1.27 -11.74 12.65
N TYR A 217 -0.14 -12.16 12.11
CA TYR A 217 1.02 -12.63 12.84
C TYR A 217 2.14 -11.64 12.68
N ILE A 218 2.75 -11.24 13.79
CA ILE A 218 3.83 -10.25 13.80
C ILE A 218 5.04 -10.89 14.44
N MET A 219 6.17 -10.83 13.73
CA MET A 219 7.45 -11.31 14.20
C MET A 219 8.44 -10.16 14.23
N LEU A 220 9.16 -10.05 15.34
CA LEU A 220 10.25 -9.11 15.53
C LEU A 220 11.58 -9.86 15.43
N SER A 221 12.45 -9.44 14.53
CA SER A 221 13.78 -9.99 14.33
C SER A 221 14.84 -8.89 14.44
N LYS A 222 16.08 -9.26 14.79
CA LYS A 222 17.20 -8.30 14.72
C LYS A 222 17.50 -8.04 13.25
N SER A 223 17.79 -6.79 12.87
CA SER A 223 18.33 -6.53 11.53
C SER A 223 19.58 -7.38 11.34
N GLU A 224 19.73 -8.05 10.20
CA GLU A 224 21.01 -8.69 9.86
C GLU A 224 22.08 -7.61 9.89
N GLY A 225 22.83 -7.56 11.00
CA GLY A 225 24.04 -6.77 11.07
C GLY A 225 24.96 -7.31 10.00
N THR A 226 25.40 -6.44 9.09
CA THR A 226 26.61 -6.61 8.29
C THR A 226 27.55 -7.59 8.98
N ALA A 227 27.60 -8.82 8.47
CA ALA A 227 28.63 -9.76 8.81
C ALA A 227 29.94 -9.10 8.41
N HIS A 228 30.58 -8.45 9.38
CA HIS A 228 31.95 -8.00 9.26
C HIS A 228 32.80 -9.27 9.12
N LEU A 229 33.19 -9.57 7.89
CA LEU A 229 34.43 -10.22 7.52
C LEU A 229 35.02 -9.49 6.32
#